data_AF-A0A2R4WWW2-F1
#
_entry.id   AF-A0A2R4WWW2-F1
#
_cell.length_a   1.000
_cell.length_b   1.000
_cell.length_c   1.000
_cell.angle_alpha   90.00
_cell.angle_beta   90.00
_cell.angle_gamma   90.00
#
_symmetry.space_group_name_H-M   'P 1'
#
loop_
_entity.id
_entity.type
_entity.pdbx_description
1 polymer ?
#
loop_
_entity_poly.entity_id
_entity_poly.type
_entity_poly.pdbx_seq_one_letter_code
_entity_poly.pdbx_strand_id
1 'polypeptide(L)'
;MDFARHCGFRPRLCQPGRAQTKGKVERFIRYLRGSFYVPLASRLGQEGLVLDREAANLAAGRWLRTVANQRVHATTGAVPAERLDVERTQLQPVPPPYGGRSVRQIKAPAVPAPAHPVVGLQHPLALYDGLSGLMTGEPA
;
A
#
# COMPACT_ATOMS: atom_id res chain seq x y z
N MET A 1 11.27 11.56 -0.20
CA MET A 1 10.19 12.29 -0.93
C MET A 1 10.23 12.03 -2.44
N ASP A 2 10.95 11.00 -2.90
CA ASP A 2 11.24 10.81 -4.32
C ASP A 2 10.04 10.31 -5.11
N PHE A 3 9.22 9.43 -4.53
CA PHE A 3 7.98 8.97 -5.16
C PHE A 3 6.98 10.12 -5.41
N ALA A 4 6.81 11.02 -4.43
CA ALA A 4 5.90 12.16 -4.58
C ALA A 4 6.34 13.09 -5.71
N ARG A 5 7.66 13.33 -5.84
CA ARG A 5 8.25 14.08 -6.96
C ARG A 5 8.06 13.37 -8.29
N HIS A 6 8.33 12.06 -8.34
CA HIS A 6 8.13 11.22 -9.53
C HIS A 6 6.68 11.27 -10.03
N CYS A 7 5.72 11.26 -9.11
CA CYS A 7 4.29 11.34 -9.42
C CYS A 7 3.73 12.77 -9.50
N GLY A 8 4.56 13.81 -9.41
CA GLY A 8 4.11 15.20 -9.57
C GLY A 8 3.18 15.72 -8.47
N PHE A 9 3.13 15.11 -7.27
CA PHE A 9 2.29 15.59 -6.16
C PHE A 9 3.10 16.01 -4.93
N ARG A 10 2.53 16.90 -4.12
CA ARG A 10 3.13 17.36 -2.86
C ARG A 10 2.29 16.88 -1.68
N PRO A 11 2.80 15.98 -0.82
CA PRO A 11 2.06 15.55 0.36
C PRO A 11 1.87 16.74 1.31
N ARG A 12 0.62 16.94 1.78
CA ARG A 12 0.30 17.89 2.84
C ARG A 12 -0.02 17.11 4.10
N LEU A 13 0.76 17.34 5.16
CA LEU A 13 0.53 16.72 6.45
C LEU A 13 -0.61 17.42 7.17
N CYS A 14 -1.40 16.66 7.91
CA CYS A 14 -2.38 17.23 8.84
C CYS A 14 -1.62 17.84 10.03
N GLN A 15 -2.09 18.99 10.53
CA GLN A 15 -1.59 19.50 11.80
C GLN A 15 -2.07 18.57 12.93
N PRO A 16 -1.18 18.16 13.85
CA PRO A 16 -1.57 17.41 15.04
C PRO A 16 -2.67 18.16 15.82
N GLY A 17 -3.65 17.43 16.36
CA GLY A 17 -4.74 18.02 17.15
C GLY A 17 -5.84 18.74 16.35
N ARG A 18 -5.76 18.80 15.01
CA ARG A 18 -6.77 19.47 14.17
C ARG A 18 -7.72 18.48 13.50
N ALA A 19 -8.89 18.26 14.10
CA ALA A 19 -9.87 17.28 13.64
C ALA A 19 -10.49 17.58 12.25
N GLN A 20 -10.44 18.83 11.76
CA GLN A 20 -11.11 19.22 10.51
C GLN A 20 -10.66 18.43 9.27
N THR A 21 -9.42 17.95 9.20
CA THR A 21 -8.93 17.17 8.05
C THR A 21 -9.29 15.68 8.12
N LYS A 22 -9.60 15.16 9.31
CA LYS A 22 -9.95 13.74 9.51
C LYS A 22 -11.37 13.41 9.06
N GLY A 23 -12.29 14.37 9.16
CA GLY A 23 -13.72 14.18 8.88
C GLY A 23 -14.05 13.69 7.46
N LYS A 24 -13.18 13.94 6.47
CA LYS A 24 -13.37 13.43 5.10
C LYS A 24 -13.25 11.90 5.05
N VAL A 25 -12.26 11.36 5.74
CA VAL A 25 -12.00 9.91 5.82
C VAL A 25 -13.09 9.24 6.63
N GLU A 26 -13.44 9.79 7.80
CA GLU A 26 -14.47 9.21 8.68
C GLU A 26 -15.85 9.17 8.00
N ARG A 27 -16.24 10.25 7.31
CA ARG A 27 -17.50 10.30 6.57
C ARG A 27 -17.53 9.27 5.44
N PHE A 28 -16.42 9.10 4.72
CA PHE A 28 -16.33 8.10 3.65
C PHE A 28 -16.39 6.68 4.21
N ILE A 29 -15.64 6.36 5.28
CA ILE A 29 -15.65 5.03 5.91
C ILE A 29 -17.05 4.68 6.40
N ARG A 30 -17.75 5.63 7.04
CA ARG A 30 -19.14 5.42 7.47
C ARG A 30 -20.05 5.10 6.29
N TYR A 31 -19.93 5.85 5.19
CA TYR A 31 -20.70 5.60 3.97
C TYR A 31 -20.39 4.23 3.36
N LEU A 32 -19.11 3.89 3.20
CA LEU A 32 -18.66 2.61 2.67
C LEU A 32 -19.22 1.45 3.52
N ARG A 33 -19.13 1.55 4.85
CA ARG A 33 -19.64 0.52 5.75
C ARG A 33 -21.14 0.30 5.58
N GLY A 34 -21.92 1.39 5.58
CA GLY A 34 -23.38 1.31 5.53
C GLY A 34 -23.95 0.93 4.17
N SER A 35 -23.33 1.36 3.07
CA SER A 35 -23.87 1.17 1.72
C SER A 35 -23.24 0.03 0.92
N PHE A 36 -22.08 -0.48 1.36
CA PHE A 36 -21.37 -1.56 0.70
C PHE A 36 -21.14 -2.75 1.63
N TYR A 37 -20.36 -2.57 2.70
CA TYR A 37 -19.85 -3.71 3.47
C TYR A 37 -20.95 -4.45 4.24
N VAL A 38 -21.78 -3.74 5.01
CA VAL A 38 -22.82 -4.36 5.83
C VAL A 38 -23.88 -5.07 4.98
N PRO A 39 -24.43 -4.46 3.91
CA PRO A 39 -25.36 -5.16 3.02
C PRO A 39 -24.73 -6.41 2.36
N LEU A 40 -23.49 -6.33 1.91
CA LEU A 40 -22.80 -7.44 1.26
C LEU A 40 -22.54 -8.60 2.24
N ALA A 41 -21.98 -8.29 3.42
CA ALA A 41 -21.70 -9.29 4.45
C ALA A 41 -22.99 -9.94 4.95
N SER A 42 -24.06 -9.15 5.12
CA SER A 42 -25.36 -9.68 5.53
C SER A 42 -25.91 -10.66 4.50
N ARG A 43 -25.91 -10.30 3.21
CA ARG A 43 -26.39 -11.18 2.13
C ARG A 43 -25.62 -12.50 2.09
N LEU A 44 -24.29 -12.44 2.10
CA LEU A 44 -23.46 -13.65 2.09
C LEU A 44 -23.69 -14.52 3.33
N GLY A 45 -23.86 -13.89 4.50
CA GLY A 45 -24.18 -14.61 5.73
C GLY A 45 -25.52 -15.36 5.67
N GLN A 46 -26.54 -14.82 4.98
CA GLN A 46 -27.80 -15.55 4.74
C GLN A 46 -27.63 -16.76 3.82
N GLU A 47 -26.66 -16.67 2.90
CA GLU A 47 -26.29 -17.77 1.99
C GLU A 47 -25.29 -18.75 2.65
N GLY A 48 -24.94 -18.57 3.94
CA GLY A 48 -23.97 -19.40 4.67
C GLY A 48 -22.51 -19.16 4.27
N LEU A 49 -22.23 -18.08 3.54
CA LEU A 49 -20.92 -17.72 3.02
C LEU A 49 -20.24 -16.65 3.89
N VAL A 50 -18.91 -16.70 3.96
CA VAL A 50 -18.09 -15.68 4.63
C VAL A 50 -17.55 -14.71 3.58
N LEU A 51 -17.65 -13.41 3.86
CA LEU A 51 -17.06 -12.38 3.01
C LEU A 51 -15.53 -12.40 3.16
N ASP A 52 -14.85 -12.87 2.13
CA ASP A 52 -13.39 -12.81 2.04
C ASP A 52 -12.89 -11.58 1.26
N ARG A 53 -11.56 -11.43 1.18
CA ARG A 53 -10.90 -10.32 0.50
C ARG A 53 -11.22 -10.30 -1.00
N GLU A 54 -11.26 -11.45 -1.65
CA GLU A 54 -11.41 -11.53 -3.11
C GLU A 54 -12.84 -11.21 -3.53
N ALA A 55 -13.83 -11.81 -2.86
CA ALA A 55 -15.23 -11.49 -3.01
C ALA A 55 -15.51 -10.01 -2.73
N ALA A 56 -14.89 -9.44 -1.69
CA ALA A 56 -14.99 -8.01 -1.39
C ALA A 56 -14.44 -7.15 -2.54
N ASN A 57 -13.28 -7.48 -3.10
CA ASN A 57 -12.68 -6.73 -4.21
C ASN A 57 -13.56 -6.76 -5.47
N LEU A 58 -14.09 -7.95 -5.82
CA LEU A 58 -14.98 -8.10 -6.96
C LEU A 58 -16.28 -7.31 -6.76
N ALA A 59 -16.91 -7.44 -5.60
CA ALA A 59 -18.14 -6.73 -5.27
C ALA A 59 -17.93 -5.21 -5.21
N ALA A 60 -16.77 -4.75 -4.72
CA ALA A 60 -16.44 -3.33 -4.66
C ALA A 60 -16.41 -2.71 -6.05
N GLY A 61 -15.86 -3.40 -7.05
CA GLY A 61 -15.86 -2.94 -8.44
C GLY A 61 -17.27 -2.70 -8.98
N ARG A 62 -18.20 -3.63 -8.72
CA ARG A 62 -19.62 -3.46 -9.10
C ARG A 62 -20.24 -2.29 -8.36
N TRP A 63 -20.07 -2.23 -7.04
CA TRP A 63 -20.64 -1.18 -6.20
C TRP A 63 -20.14 0.22 -6.59
N LEU A 64 -18.86 0.37 -6.94
CA LEU A 64 -18.31 1.63 -7.44
C LEU A 64 -19.02 2.08 -8.72
N ARG A 65 -19.19 1.16 -9.69
CA ARG A 65 -19.83 1.46 -10.98
C ARG A 65 -21.32 1.76 -10.88
N THR A 66 -22.06 1.09 -9.99
CA THR A 66 -23.52 1.18 -9.97
C THR A 66 -24.07 2.06 -8.85
N VAL A 67 -23.30 2.31 -7.79
CA VAL A 67 -23.79 3.02 -6.59
C VAL A 67 -22.91 4.22 -6.26
N ALA A 68 -21.62 3.99 -5.96
CA ALA A 68 -20.79 5.02 -5.36
C ALA A 68 -20.48 6.18 -6.33
N ASN A 69 -20.22 5.87 -7.60
CA ASN A 69 -19.88 6.86 -8.62
C ASN A 69 -21.11 7.45 -9.34
N GLN A 70 -22.29 6.84 -9.19
CA GLN A 70 -23.55 7.27 -9.83
C GLN A 70 -24.41 8.16 -8.92
N ARG A 71 -24.11 8.24 -7.62
CA ARG A 71 -24.86 9.07 -6.68
C ARG A 71 -24.56 10.56 -6.85
N VAL A 72 -25.52 11.42 -6.54
CA VAL A 72 -25.24 12.84 -6.32
C VAL A 72 -24.44 13.00 -5.02
N HIS A 73 -23.22 13.51 -5.12
CA HIS A 73 -22.33 13.62 -3.96
C HIS A 73 -22.59 14.92 -3.17
N ALA A 74 -22.83 14.78 -1.86
CA ALA A 74 -23.31 15.88 -1.00
C ALA A 74 -22.41 17.13 -0.97
N THR A 75 -21.09 16.99 -1.16
CA THR A 75 -20.17 18.15 -1.15
C THR A 75 -20.07 18.84 -2.50
N THR A 76 -20.21 18.09 -3.60
CA THR A 76 -19.96 18.60 -4.97
C THR A 76 -21.25 18.88 -5.72
N GLY A 77 -22.40 18.40 -5.24
CA GLY A 77 -23.71 18.54 -5.89
C GLY A 77 -23.82 17.81 -7.23
N ALA A 78 -22.82 17.01 -7.59
CA ALA A 78 -22.70 16.38 -8.91
C ALA A 78 -22.48 14.88 -8.76
N VAL A 79 -22.76 14.15 -9.84
CA VAL A 79 -22.45 12.72 -9.97
C VAL A 79 -20.94 12.56 -10.18
N PRO A 80 -20.21 11.80 -9.33
CA PRO A 80 -18.77 11.63 -9.45
C PRO A 80 -18.30 11.11 -10.81
N ALA A 81 -19.03 10.18 -11.43
CA ALA A 81 -18.68 9.65 -12.75
C ALA A 81 -18.72 10.73 -13.83
N GLU A 82 -19.83 11.47 -13.94
CA GLU A 82 -19.99 12.56 -14.91
C GLU A 82 -18.95 13.66 -14.70
N ARG A 83 -18.69 14.00 -13.44
CA ARG A 83 -17.69 15.01 -13.09
C ARG A 83 -16.28 14.56 -13.44
N LEU A 84 -15.96 13.28 -13.23
CA LEU A 84 -14.68 12.71 -13.62
C LEU A 84 -14.46 12.80 -15.13
N ASP A 85 -15.49 12.58 -15.96
CA ASP A 85 -15.36 12.67 -17.42
C ASP A 85 -14.96 14.08 -17.89
N VAL A 86 -15.51 15.11 -17.24
CA VAL A 86 -15.12 16.51 -17.50
C VAL A 86 -13.69 16.78 -17.00
N GLU A 87 -13.39 16.38 -15.76
CA GLU A 87 -12.09 16.63 -15.12
C GLU A 87 -10.95 15.85 -15.78
N ARG A 88 -11.23 14.74 -16.48
CA ARG A 88 -10.23 13.86 -17.11
C ARG A 88 -9.32 14.58 -18.08
N THR A 89 -9.84 15.59 -18.78
CA THR A 89 -9.09 16.43 -19.73
C THR A 89 -8.03 17.31 -19.04
N GLN A 90 -8.16 17.52 -17.73
CA GLN A 90 -7.28 18.37 -16.92
C GLN A 90 -6.30 17.55 -16.07
N LEU A 91 -6.40 16.22 -16.08
CA LEU A 91 -5.54 15.34 -15.29
C LEU A 91 -4.15 15.21 -15.93
N GLN A 92 -3.14 15.08 -15.08
CA GLN A 92 -1.78 14.75 -15.51
C GLN A 92 -1.74 13.32 -16.07
N PRO A 93 -0.84 13.03 -17.03
CA PRO A 93 -0.63 11.68 -17.51
C PRO A 93 -0.14 10.77 -16.37
N VAL A 94 -0.42 9.47 -16.48
CA VAL A 94 0.09 8.48 -15.54
C VAL A 94 1.62 8.43 -15.66
N PRO A 95 2.38 8.65 -14.58
CA PRO A 95 3.83 8.58 -14.62
C PRO A 95 4.29 7.14 -14.93
N PRO A 96 5.47 6.96 -15.54
CA PRO A 96 6.02 5.62 -15.77
C PRO A 96 6.24 4.88 -14.43
N PRO A 97 6.40 3.55 -14.44
CA PRO A 97 6.66 2.78 -13.22
C PRO A 97 7.82 3.38 -12.41
N TYR A 98 7.59 3.61 -11.12
CA TYR A 98 8.61 4.18 -10.25
C TYR A 98 9.69 3.14 -9.94
N GLY A 99 10.88 3.31 -10.50
CA GLY A 99 12.01 2.37 -10.33
C GLY A 99 12.61 2.33 -8.92
N GLY A 100 12.17 3.18 -7.99
CA GLY A 100 12.67 3.21 -6.62
C GLY A 100 14.08 3.80 -6.52
N ARG A 101 14.21 4.95 -5.85
CA ARG A 101 15.50 5.32 -5.23
C ARG A 101 15.45 4.85 -3.80
N SER A 102 16.07 3.72 -3.49
CA SER A 102 16.22 3.31 -2.08
C SER A 102 17.31 4.16 -1.43
N VAL A 103 17.15 4.52 -0.15
CA VAL A 103 18.19 5.26 0.60
C VAL A 103 19.53 4.51 0.58
N ARG A 104 19.50 3.17 0.48
CA ARG A 104 20.70 2.33 0.29
C ARG A 104 21.38 2.57 -1.06
N GLN A 105 20.62 2.79 -2.13
CA GLN A 105 21.14 3.09 -3.47
C GLN A 105 21.71 4.51 -3.58
N ILE A 106 21.17 5.47 -2.82
CA ILE A 106 21.64 6.87 -2.83
C ILE A 106 22.98 7.00 -2.09
N LYS A 107 23.22 6.15 -1.07
CA LYS A 107 24.47 6.15 -0.29
C LYS A 107 25.54 5.19 -0.80
N ALA A 108 25.21 4.29 -1.73
CA ALA A 108 26.21 3.46 -2.36
C ALA A 108 27.06 4.37 -3.25
N PRO A 109 28.40 4.46 -3.07
CA PRO A 109 29.23 4.96 -4.15
C PRO A 109 28.91 4.13 -5.40
N ALA A 110 29.01 4.73 -6.58
CA ALA A 110 29.00 3.97 -7.82
C ALA A 110 30.23 3.06 -7.81
N VAL A 111 30.13 1.91 -7.15
CA VAL A 111 31.14 0.86 -7.18
C VAL A 111 31.01 0.27 -8.58
N PRO A 112 32.02 0.43 -9.46
CA PRO A 112 32.02 -0.33 -10.70
C PRO A 112 31.87 -1.81 -10.32
N ALA A 113 30.99 -2.53 -11.02
CA ALA A 113 30.80 -3.95 -10.77
C ALA A 113 32.18 -4.64 -10.72
N PRO A 114 32.47 -5.45 -9.68
CA PRO A 114 33.77 -6.08 -9.59
C PRO A 114 33.97 -6.94 -10.83
N ALA A 115 35.07 -6.73 -11.55
CA ALA A 115 35.43 -7.52 -12.73
C ALA A 115 35.69 -9.00 -12.41
N HIS A 116 35.64 -9.37 -11.13
CA HIS A 116 35.93 -10.69 -10.60
C HIS A 116 34.81 -11.13 -9.64
N PRO A 117 34.42 -12.41 -9.66
CA PRO A 117 33.46 -12.93 -8.69
C PRO A 117 33.98 -12.74 -7.27
N VAL A 118 33.14 -12.23 -6.37
CA VAL A 118 33.44 -12.19 -4.94
C VAL A 118 33.38 -13.63 -4.42
N VAL A 119 34.52 -14.29 -4.45
CA VAL A 119 34.74 -15.60 -3.83
C VAL A 119 35.17 -15.35 -2.37
N GLY A 120 34.53 -16.04 -1.42
CA GLY A 120 35.05 -16.11 -0.05
C GLY A 120 34.30 -15.36 1.05
N LEU A 121 32.98 -15.14 0.93
CA LEU A 121 32.17 -14.68 2.09
C LEU A 121 31.87 -15.78 3.13
N GLN A 122 32.53 -16.94 3.03
CA GLN A 122 32.39 -18.03 3.99
C GLN A 122 33.62 -18.06 4.89
N HIS A 123 33.40 -17.92 6.19
CA HIS A 123 34.42 -18.17 7.19
C HIS A 123 34.66 -19.70 7.31
N PRO A 124 35.91 -20.16 7.49
CA PRO A 124 36.20 -21.55 7.78
C PRO A 124 35.37 -22.02 8.99
N LEU A 125 34.75 -23.20 8.90
CA LEU A 125 33.86 -23.73 9.93
C LEU A 125 34.52 -23.83 11.32
N ALA A 126 35.85 -23.95 11.38
CA ALA A 126 36.65 -23.94 12.61
C ALA A 126 36.47 -22.67 13.47
N LEU A 127 35.98 -21.55 12.90
CA LEU A 127 35.66 -20.36 13.67
C LEU A 127 34.46 -20.54 14.62
N TYR A 128 33.58 -21.51 14.35
CA TYR A 128 32.45 -21.81 15.24
C TYR A 128 32.84 -22.70 16.43
N ASP A 129 33.90 -23.51 16.30
CA ASP A 129 34.38 -24.39 17.38
C ASP A 129 34.85 -23.58 18.61
N GLY A 130 35.36 -22.36 18.41
CA GLY A 130 35.74 -21.45 19.50
C GLY A 130 34.57 -20.70 20.14
N LEU A 131 33.38 -20.67 19.51
CA LEU A 131 32.20 -19.97 20.01
C LEU A 131 31.22 -20.89 20.76
N SER A 132 31.27 -22.20 20.51
CA SER A 132 30.47 -23.20 21.23
C SER A 132 31.22 -23.77 22.42
N GLY A 133 31.58 -22.92 23.39
CA GLY A 133 32.03 -23.37 24.70
C GLY A 133 30.97 -24.22 25.41
N LEU A 134 30.95 -25.52 25.13
CA LEU A 134 30.17 -26.55 25.83
C LEU A 134 31.00 -27.85 25.88
N MET A 135 31.79 -27.93 26.95
CA MET A 135 32.09 -29.12 27.75
C MET A 135 32.40 -30.44 27.02
N THR A 136 33.67 -30.65 26.65
CA THR A 136 34.24 -32.00 26.65
C THR A 136 34.66 -32.37 28.08
N GLY A 137 33.82 -33.15 28.76
CA GLY A 137 34.26 -33.96 29.90
C GLY A 137 35.04 -35.17 29.37
N GLU A 138 36.28 -35.31 29.83
CA GLU A 138 37.17 -36.43 29.54
C GLU A 138 36.81 -37.64 30.44
N PRO A 139 36.93 -38.91 29.98
CA PRO A 139 36.67 -40.07 30.81
C PRO A 139 37.95 -40.66 31.43
N ALA A 140 37.94 -40.89 32.74
CA ALA A 140 38.75 -41.89 33.43
C ALA A 140 38.06 -42.29 34.75
#